data_AF-A0A6N2XU51-F1
#
_entry.id   AF-A0A6N2XU51-F1
#
_cell.length_a   1.000
_cell.length_b   1.000
_cell.length_c   1.000
_cell.angle_alpha   90.00
_cell.angle_beta   90.00
_cell.angle_gamma   90.00
#
_symmetry.space_group_name_H-M   'P 1'
#
loop_
_entity.id
_entity.type
_entity.pdbx_description
1 polymer ?
#
loop_
_entity_poly.entity_id
_entity_poly.type
_entity_poly.pdbx_seq_one_letter_code
_entity_poly.pdbx_strand_id
1 'polypeptide(L)'
;MNNENKYFIKFLILVGILIVILVGYAGFNFFNISGIFNEKPIYYFCSYHDDYYLDMNDNQIVKLKNDIQNFMEELDYVDEDYDNITFQSVVYEKNKDVVYYFFLVDDEMNTLYAVQFDKRSNSWDKKFVWNGDDDNRDYHDESIKYSYLYIVDKEEYDNQKYLKEIEDTPTDDIDPEINY
;
A
#
# COMPACT_ATOMS: atom_id res chain seq x y z
N MET A 1 -16.45 40.00 57.71
CA MET A 1 -15.89 40.19 56.35
C MET A 1 -16.93 40.95 55.54
N ASN A 2 -16.66 42.18 55.09
CA ASN A 2 -17.69 43.03 54.45
C ASN A 2 -18.22 42.41 53.16
N ASN A 3 -19.53 42.56 52.89
CA ASN A 3 -20.21 41.97 51.73
C ASN A 3 -19.54 42.34 50.40
N GLU A 4 -19.01 43.56 50.28
CA GLU A 4 -18.26 44.03 49.11
C GLU A 4 -17.01 43.17 48.81
N ASN A 5 -16.25 42.78 49.84
CA ASN A 5 -15.11 41.87 49.68
C ASN A 5 -15.54 40.47 49.22
N LYS A 6 -16.74 40.01 49.61
CA LYS A 6 -17.26 38.71 49.18
C LYS A 6 -17.65 38.70 47.70
N TYR A 7 -18.23 39.79 47.20
CA TYR A 7 -18.55 39.94 45.77
C TYR A 7 -17.29 40.14 44.92
N PHE A 8 -16.31 40.89 45.42
CA PHE A 8 -15.03 41.07 44.76
C PHE A 8 -14.24 39.77 44.61
N ILE A 9 -14.19 38.94 45.66
CA ILE A 9 -13.55 37.61 45.60
C ILE A 9 -14.27 36.69 44.60
N LYS A 10 -15.61 36.67 44.59
CA LYS A 10 -16.38 35.88 43.60
C LYS A 10 -16.14 36.34 42.16
N PHE A 11 -16.02 37.64 41.94
CA PHE A 11 -15.70 38.21 40.62
C PHE A 11 -14.30 37.77 40.15
N LEU A 12 -13.29 37.82 41.02
CA LEU A 12 -11.94 37.36 40.70
C LEU A 12 -11.90 35.87 40.35
N ILE A 13 -12.66 35.03 41.07
CA ILE A 13 -12.77 33.60 40.76
C ILE A 13 -13.39 33.38 39.38
N LEU A 14 -14.47 34.10 39.06
CA LEU A 14 -15.15 33.98 37.75
C LEU A 14 -14.24 34.42 36.59
N VAL A 15 -13.51 35.52 36.76
CA VAL A 15 -12.54 35.99 35.75
C VAL A 15 -11.40 34.99 35.58
N GLY A 16 -10.90 34.41 36.67
CA GLY A 16 -9.88 33.35 36.62
C GLY A 16 -10.34 32.12 35.83
N ILE A 17 -11.57 31.66 36.05
CA ILE A 17 -12.15 30.53 35.31
C ILE A 17 -12.29 30.87 33.82
N LEU A 18 -12.75 32.07 33.48
CA LEU A 18 -12.90 32.50 32.10
C LEU A 18 -11.57 32.50 31.33
N ILE A 19 -10.49 32.97 31.98
CA ILE A 19 -9.14 32.98 31.40
C ILE A 19 -8.64 31.55 31.14
N VAL A 20 -8.86 30.63 32.09
CA VAL A 20 -8.46 29.22 31.92
C VAL A 20 -9.18 28.58 30.74
N ILE A 21 -10.48 28.86 30.56
CA ILE A 21 -11.26 28.32 29.43
C ILE A 21 -10.74 28.88 28.10
N LEU A 22 -10.46 30.19 28.02
CA LEU A 22 -9.96 30.82 26.79
C LEU A 22 -8.56 30.32 26.41
N VAL A 23 -7.66 30.16 27.38
CA VAL A 23 -6.32 29.61 27.14
C VAL A 23 -6.39 28.13 26.74
N GLY A 24 -7.26 27.35 27.40
CA GLY A 24 -7.48 25.94 27.04
C GLY A 24 -8.04 25.78 25.62
N TYR A 25 -9.01 26.60 25.23
CA TYR A 25 -9.60 26.57 23.89
C TYR A 25 -8.61 27.01 22.80
N ALA A 26 -7.84 28.07 23.05
CA ALA A 26 -6.80 28.52 22.13
C ALA A 26 -5.67 27.49 21.99
N GLY A 27 -5.25 26.87 23.10
CA GLY A 27 -4.28 25.78 23.10
C GLY A 27 -4.79 24.58 22.31
N PHE A 28 -6.02 24.13 22.57
CA PHE A 28 -6.62 22.99 21.87
C PHE A 28 -6.73 23.22 20.36
N ASN A 29 -7.18 24.40 19.91
CA ASN A 29 -7.24 24.74 18.50
C ASN A 29 -5.84 24.87 17.87
N PHE A 30 -4.84 25.38 18.61
CA PHE A 30 -3.45 25.39 18.16
C PHE A 30 -2.93 23.97 17.95
N PHE A 31 -3.15 23.05 18.90
CA PHE A 31 -2.73 21.65 18.80
C PHE A 31 -3.46 20.87 17.69
N ASN A 32 -4.73 21.20 17.41
CA ASN A 32 -5.48 20.61 16.28
C ASN A 32 -5.00 21.10 14.91
N ILE A 33 -4.67 22.40 14.77
CA ILE A 33 -4.15 22.95 13.50
C ILE A 33 -2.70 22.53 13.26
N SER A 34 -1.89 22.40 14.31
CA SER A 34 -0.50 21.93 14.22
C SER A 34 -0.37 20.42 14.06
N GLY A 35 -1.48 19.67 14.02
CA GLY A 35 -1.48 18.22 13.87
C GLY A 35 -0.85 17.45 15.03
N ILE A 36 -0.82 18.01 16.25
CA ILE A 36 -0.19 17.38 17.43
C ILE A 36 -1.12 16.36 18.09
N PHE A 37 -2.44 16.48 17.89
CA PHE A 37 -3.42 15.41 18.10
C PHE A 37 -3.75 14.66 16.80
N ASN A 38 -2.87 14.71 15.79
CA ASN A 38 -2.92 13.67 14.78
C ASN A 38 -2.54 12.36 15.48
N GLU A 39 -3.52 11.51 15.74
CA GLU A 39 -3.25 10.10 15.88
C GLU A 39 -2.62 9.62 14.56
N LYS A 40 -1.30 9.53 14.55
CA LYS A 40 -0.54 8.59 13.73
C LYS A 40 0.63 8.14 14.60
N PRO A 41 0.81 6.83 14.83
CA PRO A 41 0.85 5.87 13.73
C PRO A 41 0.14 4.53 14.03
N ILE A 42 -0.48 3.91 13.03
CA ILE A 42 -0.73 2.46 13.13
C ILE A 42 0.50 1.78 12.54
N TYR A 43 1.45 1.47 13.42
CA TYR A 43 2.39 0.38 13.19
C TYR A 43 1.84 -0.81 13.97
N TYR A 44 1.69 -1.97 13.33
CA TYR A 44 1.95 -3.33 13.85
C TYR A 44 1.01 -4.40 13.27
N PHE A 45 0.99 -4.75 11.97
CA PHE A 45 0.28 -5.99 11.57
C PHE A 45 0.92 -6.83 10.46
N CYS A 46 2.14 -6.48 10.00
CA CYS A 46 2.90 -7.34 9.08
C CYS A 46 4.39 -7.10 9.19
N SER A 47 5.18 -8.17 9.05
CA SER A 47 6.62 -7.99 8.84
C SER A 47 6.83 -7.60 7.37
N TYR A 48 7.47 -6.45 7.15
CA TYR A 48 7.89 -6.02 5.83
C TYR A 48 9.32 -6.47 5.63
N HIS A 49 9.56 -7.30 4.62
CA HIS A 49 10.92 -7.67 4.22
C HIS A 49 11.46 -6.65 3.21
N ASP A 50 12.41 -5.83 3.69
CA ASP A 50 12.96 -4.65 3.03
C ASP A 50 14.19 -4.99 2.16
N ASP A 51 14.01 -5.63 1.00
CA ASP A 51 15.13 -5.84 0.09
C ASP A 51 15.16 -4.86 -1.12
N TYR A 52 14.06 -4.13 -1.40
CA TYR A 52 13.90 -3.45 -2.70
C TYR A 52 13.35 -2.01 -2.70
N TYR A 53 13.39 -1.30 -1.57
CA TYR A 53 13.01 0.14 -1.50
C TYR A 53 14.10 1.08 -2.02
N LEU A 54 14.83 0.68 -3.07
CA LEU A 54 16.18 1.19 -3.40
C LEU A 54 16.28 2.72 -3.62
N ASP A 55 15.17 3.42 -3.88
CA ASP A 55 15.15 4.87 -4.17
C ASP A 55 14.21 5.69 -3.26
N MET A 56 13.69 5.14 -2.16
CA MET A 56 12.70 5.81 -1.31
C MET A 56 13.30 6.36 -0.02
N ASN A 57 12.79 7.49 0.46
CA ASN A 57 13.09 7.96 1.81
C ASN A 57 12.12 7.40 2.85
N ASP A 58 12.54 7.41 4.12
CA ASP A 58 11.79 6.85 5.25
C ASP A 58 10.34 7.35 5.31
N ASN A 59 10.10 8.65 5.14
CA ASN A 59 8.75 9.22 5.20
C ASN A 59 7.83 8.67 4.10
N GLN A 60 8.38 8.37 2.92
CA GLN A 60 7.63 7.76 1.82
C GLN A 60 7.27 6.32 2.13
N ILE A 61 8.22 5.57 2.70
CA ILE A 61 8.00 4.18 3.13
C ILE A 61 6.93 4.14 4.21
N VAL A 62 7.01 5.00 5.22
CA VAL A 62 5.98 5.12 6.28
C VAL A 62 4.60 5.40 5.68
N LYS A 63 4.52 6.36 4.75
CA LYS A 63 3.25 6.70 4.12
C LYS A 63 2.67 5.53 3.33
N LEU A 64 3.49 4.85 2.52
CA LEU A 64 3.06 3.69 1.74
C LEU A 64 2.57 2.55 2.64
N LYS A 65 3.29 2.24 3.72
CA LYS A 65 2.88 1.21 4.69
C LYS A 65 1.50 1.52 5.28
N ASN A 66 1.25 2.78 5.65
CA ASN A 66 -0.07 3.21 6.13
C ASN A 66 -1.16 3.13 5.04
N ASP A 67 -0.85 3.55 3.80
CA ASP A 67 -1.82 3.52 2.70
C ASP A 67 -2.19 2.06 2.35
N ILE A 68 -1.24 1.13 2.40
CA ILE A 68 -1.48 -0.31 2.23
C ILE A 68 -2.35 -0.86 3.37
N GLN A 69 -2.04 -0.51 4.62
CA GLN A 69 -2.83 -0.97 5.76
C GLN A 69 -4.31 -0.55 5.64
N ASN A 70 -4.55 0.74 5.33
CA ASN A 70 -5.92 1.22 5.13
C ASN A 70 -6.63 0.49 3.99
N PHE A 71 -5.90 0.14 2.92
CA PHE A 71 -6.46 -0.62 1.81
C PHE A 71 -6.84 -2.05 2.22
N MET A 72 -6.01 -2.73 3.02
CA MET A 72 -6.34 -4.06 3.53
C MET A 72 -7.57 -4.04 4.42
N GLU A 73 -7.69 -3.02 5.28
CA GLU A 73 -8.89 -2.81 6.11
C GLU A 73 -10.15 -2.54 5.25
N GLU A 74 -10.02 -1.80 4.13
CA GLU A 74 -11.12 -1.57 3.18
C GLU A 74 -11.57 -2.85 2.46
N LEU A 75 -10.68 -3.84 2.35
CA LEU A 75 -10.96 -5.17 1.81
C LEU A 75 -11.50 -6.16 2.86
N ASP A 76 -11.80 -5.69 4.07
CA ASP A 76 -12.24 -6.50 5.22
C ASP A 76 -11.21 -7.56 5.67
N TYR A 77 -9.92 -7.42 5.32
CA TYR A 77 -8.86 -8.27 5.90
C TYR A 77 -8.70 -7.93 7.39
N VAL A 78 -8.65 -8.96 8.23
CA VAL A 78 -8.26 -8.87 9.65
C VAL A 78 -6.83 -9.37 9.86
N ASP A 79 -6.24 -9.06 11.01
CA ASP A 79 -4.83 -9.38 11.33
C ASP A 79 -4.47 -10.89 11.24
N GLU A 80 -5.47 -11.79 11.27
CA GLU A 80 -5.28 -13.24 11.15
C GLU A 80 -5.34 -13.73 9.69
N ASP A 81 -5.74 -12.87 8.74
CA ASP A 81 -5.95 -13.25 7.34
C ASP A 81 -4.65 -13.24 6.52
N TYR A 82 -3.59 -12.61 7.03
CA TYR A 82 -2.31 -12.51 6.34
C TYR A 82 -1.14 -12.37 7.34
N ASP A 83 -0.05 -13.09 7.09
CA ASP A 83 1.11 -13.13 8.00
C ASP A 83 2.10 -11.99 7.70
N ASN A 84 2.34 -11.69 6.42
CA ASN A 84 3.38 -10.77 5.96
C ASN A 84 2.99 -9.99 4.70
N ILE A 85 3.64 -8.83 4.51
CA ILE A 85 3.61 -8.08 3.25
C ILE A 85 5.03 -7.93 2.73
N THR A 86 5.34 -8.54 1.60
CA THR A 86 6.70 -8.58 1.04
C THR A 86 6.76 -7.87 -0.30
N PHE A 87 7.57 -6.82 -0.39
CA PHE A 87 7.85 -6.15 -1.66
C PHE A 87 8.75 -6.99 -2.55
N GLN A 88 8.39 -7.07 -3.82
CA GLN A 88 9.09 -7.87 -4.81
C GLN A 88 10.24 -7.09 -5.45
N SER A 89 11.26 -7.83 -5.86
CA SER A 89 12.45 -7.27 -6.52
C SER A 89 12.18 -6.70 -7.91
N VAL A 90 11.18 -7.28 -8.57
CA VAL A 90 10.75 -6.88 -9.90
C VAL A 90 10.01 -5.56 -9.80
N VAL A 91 10.37 -4.61 -10.64
CA VAL A 91 9.65 -3.33 -10.81
C VAL A 91 9.35 -3.10 -12.27
N TYR A 92 8.28 -2.37 -12.56
CA TYR A 92 7.92 -2.00 -13.93
C TYR A 92 8.05 -0.51 -14.15
N GLU A 93 9.04 -0.09 -14.92
CA GLU A 93 9.16 1.29 -15.36
C GLU A 93 8.32 1.53 -16.62
N LYS A 94 7.14 2.12 -16.45
CA LYS A 94 6.28 2.51 -17.58
C LYS A 94 6.93 3.61 -18.42
N ASN A 95 7.62 4.53 -17.75
CA ASN A 95 8.48 5.55 -18.34
C ASN A 95 9.44 6.10 -17.27
N LYS A 96 10.27 7.09 -17.64
CA LYS A 96 11.27 7.71 -16.74
C LYS A 96 10.72 8.24 -15.42
N ASP A 97 9.43 8.56 -15.39
CA ASP A 97 8.76 9.23 -14.30
C ASP A 97 7.75 8.35 -13.55
N VAL A 98 7.37 7.19 -14.11
CA VAL A 98 6.31 6.34 -13.54
C VAL A 98 6.83 4.92 -13.38
N VAL A 99 6.84 4.45 -12.14
CA VAL A 99 7.29 3.11 -11.75
C VAL A 99 6.19 2.40 -11.01
N TYR A 100 6.02 1.10 -11.26
CA TYR A 100 5.13 0.24 -10.48
C TYR A 100 5.99 -0.68 -9.62
N TYR A 101 5.64 -0.71 -8.34
CA TYR A 101 6.19 -1.62 -7.34
C TYR A 101 5.16 -2.69 -7.04
N PHE A 102 5.64 -3.89 -6.78
CA PHE A 102 4.79 -5.04 -6.49
C PHE A 102 5.02 -5.49 -5.06
N PHE A 103 3.95 -5.86 -4.38
CA PHE A 103 4.02 -6.46 -3.05
C PHE A 103 3.07 -7.65 -2.96
N LEU A 104 3.54 -8.67 -2.27
CA LEU A 104 2.82 -9.90 -2.01
C LEU A 104 2.23 -9.83 -0.60
N VAL A 105 0.95 -10.14 -0.49
CA VAL A 105 0.27 -10.40 0.77
C VAL A 105 0.36 -11.91 0.98
N ASP A 106 1.04 -12.33 2.05
CA ASP A 106 1.17 -13.72 2.49
C ASP A 106 -0.13 -14.13 3.19
N ASP A 107 -1.21 -14.18 2.42
CA ASP A 107 -2.51 -14.73 2.78
C ASP A 107 -2.62 -16.18 2.30
N GLU A 108 -3.76 -16.84 2.54
CA GLU A 108 -3.99 -18.22 2.09
C GLU A 108 -3.78 -18.41 0.57
N MET A 109 -3.92 -17.34 -0.22
CA MET A 109 -3.82 -17.35 -1.68
C MET A 109 -2.51 -16.74 -2.21
N ASN A 110 -1.64 -16.18 -1.38
CA ASN A 110 -0.49 -15.38 -1.80
C ASN A 110 -0.85 -14.28 -2.81
N THR A 111 -1.65 -13.30 -2.38
CA THR A 111 -2.18 -12.27 -3.28
C THR A 111 -1.13 -11.22 -3.68
N LEU A 112 -0.88 -11.05 -4.99
CA LEU A 112 0.03 -10.03 -5.52
C LEU A 112 -0.71 -8.76 -5.92
N TYR A 113 -0.22 -7.63 -5.42
CA TYR A 113 -0.67 -6.29 -5.81
C TYR A 113 0.44 -5.45 -6.44
N ALA A 114 0.03 -4.47 -7.25
CA ALA A 114 0.89 -3.42 -7.78
C ALA A 114 0.43 -2.04 -7.32
N VAL A 115 1.40 -1.16 -7.06
CA VAL A 115 1.17 0.25 -6.71
C VAL A 115 2.07 1.15 -7.55
N GLN A 116 1.48 2.22 -8.08
CA GLN A 116 2.20 3.18 -8.91
C GLN A 116 2.88 4.25 -8.06
N PHE A 117 4.13 4.55 -8.39
CA PHE A 117 4.87 5.70 -7.91
C PHE A 117 5.13 6.68 -9.05
N ASP A 118 4.77 7.95 -8.84
CA ASP A 118 5.09 9.05 -9.75
C ASP A 118 6.29 9.83 -9.19
N LYS A 119 7.44 9.72 -9.88
CA LYS A 119 8.71 10.37 -9.55
C LYS A 119 8.62 11.90 -9.69
N ARG A 120 7.75 12.45 -10.55
CA ARG A 120 7.61 13.91 -10.74
C ARG A 120 6.87 14.55 -9.58
N SER A 121 5.75 13.96 -9.18
CA SER A 121 4.96 14.43 -8.04
C SER A 121 5.49 13.89 -6.71
N ASN A 122 6.44 12.97 -6.77
CA ASN A 122 7.05 12.30 -5.63
C ASN A 122 5.98 11.64 -4.72
N SER A 123 5.02 10.97 -5.34
CA SER A 123 3.83 10.47 -4.65
C SER A 123 3.36 9.09 -5.13
N TRP A 124 2.75 8.36 -4.19
CA TRP A 124 2.09 7.09 -4.44
C TRP A 124 0.69 7.32 -4.96
N ASP A 125 0.29 6.54 -5.96
CA ASP A 125 -1.12 6.33 -6.23
C ASP A 125 -1.73 5.54 -5.06
N LYS A 126 -2.97 5.89 -4.70
CA LYS A 126 -3.70 5.19 -3.64
C LYS A 126 -4.44 3.96 -4.17
N LYS A 127 -4.43 3.77 -5.49
CA LYS A 127 -5.01 2.60 -6.13
C LYS A 127 -4.01 1.46 -6.14
N PHE A 128 -4.35 0.41 -5.41
CA PHE A 128 -3.67 -0.87 -5.44
C PHE A 128 -4.37 -1.76 -6.47
N VAL A 129 -3.60 -2.29 -7.41
CA VAL A 129 -4.10 -3.10 -8.51
C VAL A 129 -3.81 -4.56 -8.20
N TRP A 130 -4.80 -5.43 -8.27
CA TRP A 130 -4.61 -6.87 -8.12
C TRP A 130 -3.98 -7.46 -9.39
N ASN A 131 -2.95 -8.27 -9.21
CA ASN A 131 -2.10 -8.81 -10.28
C ASN A 131 -2.10 -10.35 -10.33
N GLY A 132 -3.03 -10.99 -9.62
CA GLY A 132 -3.14 -12.44 -9.51
C GLY A 132 -2.69 -12.97 -8.14
N ASP A 133 -2.90 -14.26 -7.95
CA ASP A 133 -2.62 -15.02 -6.74
C ASP A 133 -2.42 -16.50 -7.11
N ASP A 134 -2.28 -17.38 -6.12
CA ASP A 134 -2.07 -18.83 -6.31
C ASP A 134 -3.25 -19.55 -6.99
N ASP A 135 -4.48 -19.05 -6.86
CA ASP A 135 -5.67 -19.64 -7.50
C ASP A 135 -5.88 -19.11 -8.92
N ASN A 136 -5.38 -17.90 -9.20
CA ASN A 136 -5.49 -17.20 -10.47
C ASN A 136 -4.12 -16.81 -11.04
N ARG A 137 -3.18 -17.77 -11.04
CA ARG A 137 -1.80 -17.55 -11.50
C ARG A 137 -1.71 -17.13 -12.96
N ASP A 138 -2.64 -17.63 -13.78
CA ASP A 138 -2.74 -17.35 -15.22
C ASP A 138 -3.50 -16.06 -15.53
N TYR A 139 -3.98 -15.33 -14.51
CA TYR A 139 -4.68 -14.07 -14.70
C TYR A 139 -3.81 -13.08 -15.47
N HIS A 140 -4.36 -12.62 -16.60
CA HIS A 140 -3.70 -11.66 -17.47
C HIS A 140 -4.74 -10.69 -18.03
N ASP A 141 -4.62 -9.42 -17.65
CA ASP A 141 -5.31 -8.29 -18.26
C ASP A 141 -4.31 -7.56 -19.16
N GLU A 142 -4.71 -7.16 -20.38
CA GLU A 142 -3.83 -6.45 -21.33
C GLU A 142 -3.25 -5.13 -20.78
N SER A 143 -3.93 -4.54 -19.79
CA SER A 143 -3.48 -3.34 -19.06
C SER A 143 -2.43 -3.64 -17.99
N ILE A 144 -2.31 -4.91 -17.57
CA ILE A 144 -1.39 -5.41 -16.56
C ILE A 144 -0.16 -6.00 -17.25
N LYS A 145 1.01 -5.42 -16.97
CA LYS A 145 2.25 -5.83 -17.63
C LYS A 145 2.89 -7.09 -17.05
N TYR A 146 2.73 -7.30 -15.75
CA TYR A 146 3.30 -8.45 -15.04
C TYR A 146 2.24 -9.06 -14.12
N SER A 147 2.02 -10.37 -14.26
CA SER A 147 1.11 -11.16 -13.42
C SER A 147 1.87 -11.79 -12.25
N TYR A 148 1.11 -12.39 -11.33
CA TYR A 148 1.61 -13.24 -10.24
C TYR A 148 2.66 -14.22 -10.72
N LEU A 149 2.32 -15.04 -11.73
CA LEU A 149 3.22 -16.07 -12.26
C LEU A 149 4.56 -15.49 -12.73
N TYR A 150 4.57 -14.33 -13.39
CA TYR A 150 5.81 -13.72 -13.87
C TYR A 150 6.74 -13.27 -12.72
N ILE A 151 6.16 -12.77 -11.64
CA ILE A 151 6.90 -12.11 -10.55
C ILE A 151 7.30 -13.11 -9.46
N VAL A 152 6.42 -14.05 -9.13
CA VAL A 152 6.57 -14.95 -7.98
C VAL A 152 7.13 -16.31 -8.40
N ASP A 153 6.66 -16.90 -9.51
CA ASP A 153 7.10 -18.22 -9.99
C ASP A 153 7.67 -18.15 -11.42
N LYS A 154 8.86 -17.56 -11.50
CA LYS A 154 9.56 -17.36 -12.77
C LYS A 154 9.87 -18.67 -13.50
N GLU A 155 10.16 -19.75 -12.77
CA GLU A 155 10.46 -21.04 -13.37
C GLU A 155 9.22 -21.64 -14.05
N GLU A 156 8.07 -21.59 -13.36
CA GLU A 156 6.81 -22.01 -13.94
C GLU A 156 6.43 -21.12 -15.13
N TYR A 157 6.59 -19.79 -15.03
CA TYR A 157 6.40 -18.87 -16.14
C TYR A 157 7.24 -19.24 -17.37
N ASP A 158 8.55 -19.45 -17.19
CA ASP A 158 9.47 -19.78 -18.28
C ASP A 158 9.12 -21.14 -18.91
N ASN A 159 8.68 -22.11 -18.11
CA ASN A 159 8.23 -23.43 -18.60
C ASN A 159 6.92 -23.34 -19.40
N GLN A 160 5.90 -22.64 -18.88
CA GLN A 160 4.63 -22.45 -19.60
C GLN A 160 4.85 -21.72 -20.93
N LYS A 161 5.70 -20.68 -20.93
CA LYS A 161 6.09 -19.96 -22.14
C LYS A 161 6.76 -20.90 -23.15
N TYR A 162 7.69 -21.74 -22.71
CA TYR A 162 8.36 -22.71 -23.56
C TYR A 162 7.40 -23.74 -24.16
N LEU A 163 6.48 -24.28 -23.37
CA LEU A 163 5.46 -25.23 -23.83
C LEU A 163 4.54 -24.61 -24.90
N LYS A 164 4.12 -23.36 -24.68
CA LYS A 164 3.31 -22.62 -25.65
C LYS A 164 4.06 -22.36 -26.96
N GLU A 165 5.34 -22.03 -26.90
CA GLU A 165 6.18 -21.88 -28.10
C GLU A 165 6.30 -23.19 -28.89
N ILE A 166 6.32 -24.35 -28.21
CA ILE A 166 6.27 -25.66 -28.88
C ILE A 166 4.90 -25.90 -29.54
N GLU A 167 3.80 -25.60 -28.85
CA GLU A 167 2.44 -25.79 -29.37
C GLU A 167 2.14 -24.89 -30.58
N ASP A 168 2.58 -23.63 -30.52
CA ASP A 168 2.42 -22.64 -31.59
C ASP A 168 3.39 -22.87 -32.76
N THR A 169 4.37 -23.76 -32.62
CA THR A 169 5.23 -24.16 -33.75
C THR A 169 4.37 -24.94 -34.74
N PRO A 170 4.24 -24.51 -36.00
CA PRO A 170 3.46 -25.26 -36.98
C PRO A 170 4.04 -26.66 -37.05
N THR A 171 3.23 -27.67 -36.71
CA THR A 171 3.51 -29.02 -37.18
C THR A 171 3.43 -28.92 -38.69
N ASP A 172 4.58 -28.95 -39.37
CA ASP A 172 4.61 -29.12 -40.81
C ASP A 172 3.61 -30.24 -41.11
N ASP A 173 2.51 -29.89 -41.79
CA ASP A 173 1.60 -30.88 -42.36
C ASP A 173 2.50 -31.73 -43.25
N ILE A 174 2.91 -32.89 -42.74
CA ILE A 174 3.55 -33.90 -43.56
C ILE A 174 2.44 -34.35 -44.50
N ASP A 175 2.36 -33.68 -45.64
CA ASP A 175 1.55 -34.11 -46.77
C ASP A 175 1.91 -35.58 -47.03
N PRO A 176 0.96 -36.52 -46.88
CA PRO A 176 1.23 -37.91 -47.15
C PRO A 176 1.25 -38.15 -48.68
N GLU A 177 1.94 -37.32 -49.45
CA GLU A 177 2.37 -37.68 -50.80
C GLU A 177 3.64 -38.53 -50.71
N ILE A 178 3.46 -39.73 -50.18
CA ILE A 178 4.37 -40.84 -50.44
C ILE A 178 3.99 -41.42 -51.80
N ASN A 179 4.75 -40.99 -52.81
CA ASN A 179 5.05 -41.63 -54.09
C ASN A 179 4.40 -43.00 -54.36
N TYR A 180 3.63 -43.09 -55.46
CA TYR A 180 3.80 -44.11 -56.50
C TYR A 180 3.40 -43.56 -57.87
#